data_AF-G0QBL1-F1
#
_entry.id   AF-G0QBL1-F1
#
_cell.length_a   1.000
_cell.length_b   1.000
_cell.length_c   1.000
_cell.angle_alpha   90.00
_cell.angle_beta   90.00
_cell.angle_gamma   90.00
#
_symmetry.space_group_name_H-M   'P 1'
#
loop_
_entity.id
_entity.type
_entity.pdbx_description
1 polymer ?
#
loop_
_entity_poly.entity_id
_entity_poly.type
_entity_poly.pdbx_seq_one_letter_code
_entity_poly.pdbx_strand_id
1 'polypeptide(L)'
;MVGYVQDAVSRYGSLSWIKQVLAFAAPVFAIEFFVRPDSLALRALEKLIVFVLVPLAFVKLHDRDFGLEVNRRVALYTVLLCLLVLPFYVFAGSIPVMRSFYPVGGVHSTALGFAGHQFQQFFLAFGTEVFYRGVLCVWISGIGRRAVLVSPVVYAARHVGKPGPEFLGSAPADVVFGAFDYRADSIVPSVVVHWLGMALTDYFCSVDPVFPVLGSRAQELIVGILAVF
;
A
#
# COMPACT_ATOMS: atom_id res chain seq x y z
N MET A 1 -24.24 30.03 9.70
CA MET A 1 -23.43 28.99 9.02
C MET A 1 -21.97 29.44 8.85
N VAL A 2 -21.70 30.65 8.35
CA VAL A 2 -20.32 31.19 8.15
C VAL A 2 -19.48 31.24 9.44
N GLY A 3 -20.03 31.74 10.56
CA GLY A 3 -19.30 31.81 11.84
C GLY A 3 -18.92 30.44 12.42
N TYR A 4 -19.77 29.42 12.24
CA TYR A 4 -19.49 28.06 12.69
C TYR A 4 -18.33 27.42 11.91
N VAL A 5 -18.27 27.67 10.60
CA VAL A 5 -17.18 27.19 9.75
C VAL A 5 -15.86 27.87 10.12
N GLN A 6 -15.88 29.19 10.36
CA GLN A 6 -14.69 29.94 10.79
C GLN A 6 -14.16 29.47 12.16
N ASP A 7 -15.05 29.20 13.11
CA ASP A 7 -14.70 28.64 14.42
C ASP A 7 -14.14 27.21 14.31
N ALA A 8 -14.70 26.38 13.43
CA ALA A 8 -14.18 25.03 13.21
C ALA A 8 -12.78 25.05 12.59
N VAL A 9 -12.54 25.93 11.60
CA VAL A 9 -11.23 26.11 10.97
C VAL A 9 -10.19 26.64 11.96
N SER A 10 -10.54 27.61 12.80
CA SER A 10 -9.61 28.15 13.81
C SER A 10 -9.24 27.11 14.86
N ARG A 11 -10.21 26.29 15.31
CA ARG A 11 -9.95 25.16 16.24
C ARG A 11 -9.10 24.07 15.61
N TYR A 12 -9.27 23.77 14.32
CA TYR A 12 -8.42 22.81 13.62
C TYR A 12 -6.97 23.32 13.50
N GLY A 13 -6.80 24.60 13.16
CA GLY A 13 -5.49 25.24 13.06
C GLY A 13 -4.70 25.27 14.37
N SER A 14 -5.36 25.20 15.53
CA SER A 14 -4.69 25.15 16.84
C SER A 14 -4.29 23.74 17.28
N LEU A 15 -4.70 22.69 16.55
CA LEU A 15 -4.27 21.32 16.82
C LEU A 15 -2.79 21.12 16.48
N SER A 16 -2.12 20.22 17.22
CA SER A 16 -0.80 19.72 16.82
C SER A 16 -0.87 19.03 15.46
N TRP A 17 0.20 19.09 14.67
CA TRP A 17 0.30 18.43 13.36
C TRP A 17 -0.22 16.98 13.34
N ILE A 18 0.16 16.15 14.32
CA ILE A 18 -0.30 14.76 14.41
C ILE A 18 -1.84 14.65 14.50
N LYS A 19 -2.47 15.51 15.31
CA LYS A 19 -3.93 15.54 15.44
C LYS A 19 -4.60 16.01 14.15
N GLN A 20 -4.00 16.96 13.44
CA GLN A 20 -4.48 17.40 12.12
C GLN A 20 -4.42 16.25 11.11
N VAL A 21 -3.28 15.55 11.04
CA VAL A 21 -3.09 14.39 10.15
C VAL A 21 -4.09 13.27 10.48
N LEU A 22 -4.30 12.93 11.76
CA LEU A 22 -5.26 11.90 12.15
C LEU A 22 -6.71 12.29 11.83
N ALA A 23 -7.08 13.56 12.04
CA ALA A 23 -8.39 14.08 11.69
C ALA A 23 -8.61 14.09 10.16
N PHE A 24 -7.56 14.36 9.38
CA PHE A 24 -7.56 14.23 7.92
C PHE A 24 -7.65 12.76 7.47
N ALA A 25 -6.94 11.87 8.14
CA ALA A 25 -6.88 10.45 7.79
C ALA A 25 -8.23 9.74 7.99
N ALA A 26 -9.03 10.14 8.99
CA ALA A 26 -10.30 9.49 9.30
C ALA A 26 -11.31 9.46 8.13
N PRO A 27 -11.66 10.58 7.47
CA PRO A 27 -12.54 10.54 6.30
C PRO A 27 -11.90 9.82 5.09
N VAL A 28 -10.59 9.97 4.88
CA VAL A 28 -9.87 9.28 3.80
C VAL A 28 -9.90 7.76 4.02
N PHE A 29 -9.75 7.31 5.26
CA PHE A 29 -9.89 5.91 5.65
C PHE A 29 -11.30 5.38 5.41
N ALA A 30 -12.33 6.16 5.76
CA ALA A 30 -13.71 5.77 5.51
C ALA A 30 -13.96 5.57 4.01
N ILE A 31 -13.44 6.45 3.15
CA ILE A 31 -13.50 6.27 1.69
C ILE A 31 -12.80 4.97 1.28
N GLU A 32 -11.57 4.73 1.74
CA GLU A 32 -10.81 3.50 1.41
C GLU A 32 -11.56 2.21 1.76
N PHE A 33 -12.31 2.25 2.86
CA PHE A 33 -12.97 1.08 3.40
C PHE A 33 -14.33 0.80 2.73
N PHE A 34 -15.12 1.85 2.50
CA PHE A 34 -16.50 1.74 2.03
C PHE A 34 -16.65 1.90 0.52
N VAL A 35 -15.75 2.63 -0.15
CA VAL A 35 -15.79 2.79 -1.61
C VAL A 35 -14.97 1.69 -2.25
N ARG A 36 -15.63 0.88 -3.09
CA ARG A 36 -15.00 -0.23 -3.81
C ARG A 36 -15.36 -0.18 -5.28
N PRO A 37 -14.60 0.56 -6.10
CA PRO A 37 -14.87 0.60 -7.53
C PRO A 37 -14.62 -0.77 -8.16
N ASP A 38 -15.51 -1.18 -9.07
CA ASP A 38 -15.53 -2.53 -9.65
C ASP A 38 -14.43 -2.78 -10.69
N SER A 39 -13.89 -1.73 -11.29
CA SER A 39 -12.85 -1.85 -12.32
C SER A 39 -11.50 -1.31 -11.85
N LEU A 40 -10.42 -1.90 -12.35
CA LEU A 40 -9.06 -1.47 -12.04
C LEU A 40 -8.81 0.00 -12.43
N ALA A 41 -9.38 0.45 -13.56
CA ALA A 41 -9.27 1.83 -14.00
C ALA A 41 -9.92 2.81 -13.01
N LEU A 42 -11.13 2.50 -12.52
CA LEU A 42 -11.81 3.34 -11.54
C LEU A 42 -11.07 3.34 -10.19
N ARG A 43 -10.53 2.19 -9.77
CA ARG A 43 -9.68 2.09 -8.57
C ARG A 43 -8.40 2.93 -8.73
N ALA A 44 -7.76 2.92 -9.89
CA ALA A 44 -6.58 3.73 -10.16
C ALA A 44 -6.89 5.23 -10.12
N LEU A 45 -8.02 5.63 -10.72
CA LEU A 45 -8.49 7.01 -10.71
C LEU A 45 -8.83 7.48 -9.29
N GLU A 46 -9.56 6.67 -8.53
CA GLU A 46 -9.84 6.92 -7.11
C GLU A 46 -8.53 7.12 -6.33
N LYS A 47 -7.58 6.20 -6.49
CA LYS A 47 -6.28 6.27 -5.81
C LYS A 47 -5.52 7.54 -6.15
N LEU A 48 -5.50 7.92 -7.42
CA LEU A 48 -4.89 9.18 -7.85
C LEU A 48 -5.59 10.39 -7.23
N ILE A 49 -6.92 10.50 -7.33
CA ILE A 49 -7.63 11.70 -6.90
C ILE A 49 -7.69 11.78 -5.37
N VAL A 50 -8.22 10.76 -4.72
CA VAL A 50 -8.53 10.77 -3.28
C VAL A 50 -7.27 10.51 -2.45
N PHE A 51 -6.37 9.66 -2.91
CA PHE A 51 -5.24 9.20 -2.11
C PHE A 51 -3.89 9.78 -2.53
N VAL A 52 -3.82 10.56 -3.61
CA VAL A 52 -2.61 11.31 -3.98
C VAL A 52 -2.90 12.81 -4.01
N LEU A 53 -3.83 13.27 -4.84
CA LEU A 53 -4.05 14.71 -5.04
C LEU A 53 -4.62 15.40 -3.79
N VAL A 54 -5.57 14.78 -3.09
CA VAL A 54 -6.12 15.33 -1.85
C VAL A 54 -5.07 15.38 -0.72
N PRO A 55 -4.32 14.30 -0.41
CA PRO A 55 -3.19 14.36 0.52
C PRO A 55 -2.10 15.37 0.12
N LEU A 56 -1.81 15.49 -1.19
CA LEU A 56 -0.84 16.48 -1.68
C LEU A 56 -1.30 17.91 -1.42
N ALA A 57 -2.57 18.21 -1.71
CA ALA A 57 -3.16 19.51 -1.39
C ALA A 57 -3.10 19.78 0.12
N PHE A 58 -3.42 18.77 0.94
CA PHE A 58 -3.37 18.87 2.40
C PHE A 58 -1.98 19.29 2.91
N VAL A 59 -0.90 18.60 2.53
CA VAL A 59 0.45 18.98 2.99
C VAL A 59 0.92 20.32 2.45
N LYS A 60 0.55 20.67 1.20
CA LYS A 60 0.92 21.95 0.60
C LYS A 60 0.26 23.13 1.32
N LEU A 61 -0.99 22.98 1.74
CA LEU A 61 -1.68 23.99 2.54
C LEU A 61 -1.09 24.17 3.96
N HIS A 62 -0.34 23.18 4.45
CA HIS A 62 0.31 23.23 5.76
C HIS A 62 1.83 23.45 5.69
N ASP A 63 2.36 23.74 4.50
CA ASP A 63 3.80 23.90 4.24
C ASP A 63 4.63 22.70 4.77
N ARG A 64 4.15 21.49 4.48
CA ARG A 64 4.79 20.22 4.85
C ARG A 64 5.26 19.46 3.62
N ASP A 65 6.27 18.63 3.84
CA ASP A 65 6.76 17.70 2.84
C ASP A 65 5.79 16.55 2.61
N PHE A 66 5.63 16.18 1.35
CA PHE A 66 4.77 15.06 0.97
C PHE A 66 5.43 13.70 1.27
N GLY A 67 6.77 13.67 1.44
CA GLY A 67 7.54 12.45 1.69
C GLY A 67 8.03 11.74 0.43
N LEU A 68 8.26 12.48 -0.66
CA LEU A 68 8.78 11.94 -1.94
C LEU A 68 10.25 12.31 -2.20
N GLU A 69 11.02 12.63 -1.16
CA GLU A 69 12.43 12.93 -1.36
C GLU A 69 13.16 11.71 -1.91
N VAL A 70 14.07 11.94 -2.87
CA VAL A 70 14.95 10.92 -3.44
C VAL A 70 16.38 11.35 -3.19
N ASN A 71 17.09 10.57 -2.38
CA ASN A 71 18.51 10.75 -2.10
C ASN A 71 19.20 9.37 -1.97
N ARG A 72 20.50 9.36 -1.70
CA ARG A 72 21.27 8.10 -1.60
C ARG A 72 20.76 7.17 -0.51
N ARG A 73 20.26 7.72 0.61
CA ARG A 73 19.67 6.93 1.69
C ARG A 73 18.40 6.27 1.20
N VAL A 74 17.49 7.03 0.60
CA VAL A 74 16.23 6.51 0.04
C VAL A 74 16.52 5.40 -0.97
N ALA A 75 17.44 5.62 -1.91
CA ALA A 75 17.82 4.60 -2.89
C ALA A 75 18.35 3.31 -2.24
N LEU A 76 19.21 3.42 -1.22
CA LEU A 76 19.71 2.27 -0.46
C LEU A 76 18.57 1.51 0.20
N TYR A 77 17.66 2.20 0.91
CA TYR A 77 16.52 1.56 1.57
C TYR A 77 15.54 0.95 0.55
N THR A 78 15.32 1.57 -0.60
CA THR A 78 14.55 0.97 -1.71
C THR A 78 15.18 -0.33 -2.18
N VAL A 79 16.48 -0.35 -2.46
CA VAL A 79 17.19 -1.56 -2.90
C VAL A 79 17.14 -2.65 -1.85
N LEU A 80 17.43 -2.32 -0.59
CA LEU A 80 17.38 -3.28 0.52
C LEU A 80 15.99 -3.85 0.72
N LEU A 81 14.94 -3.02 0.60
CA LEU A 81 13.56 -3.49 0.71
C LEU A 81 13.19 -4.39 -0.47
N CYS A 82 13.54 -4.01 -1.70
CA CYS A 82 13.36 -4.85 -2.89
C CYS A 82 14.01 -6.22 -2.70
N LEU A 83 15.27 -6.27 -2.27
CA LEU A 83 15.99 -7.53 -2.03
C LEU A 83 15.35 -8.38 -0.94
N LEU A 84 14.85 -7.73 0.13
CA LEU A 84 14.18 -8.41 1.23
C LEU A 84 12.89 -9.09 0.78
N VAL A 85 12.07 -8.41 -0.02
CA VAL A 85 10.73 -8.92 -0.36
C VAL A 85 10.69 -9.73 -1.66
N LEU A 86 11.69 -9.59 -2.53
CA LEU A 86 11.77 -10.29 -3.81
C LEU A 86 11.50 -11.81 -3.69
N PRO A 87 12.11 -12.56 -2.74
CA PRO A 87 11.85 -14.00 -2.61
C PRO A 87 10.37 -14.31 -2.36
N PHE A 88 9.66 -13.45 -1.64
CA PHE A 88 8.24 -13.65 -1.34
C PHE A 88 7.37 -13.51 -2.58
N TYR A 89 7.65 -12.55 -3.47
CA TYR A 89 6.90 -12.38 -4.72
C TYR A 89 7.16 -13.53 -5.71
N VAL A 90 8.43 -13.97 -5.83
CA VAL A 90 8.77 -15.15 -6.64
C VAL A 90 8.06 -16.40 -6.11
N PHE A 91 8.08 -16.59 -4.78
CA PHE A 91 7.45 -17.73 -4.14
C PHE A 91 5.92 -17.68 -4.25
N ALA A 92 5.30 -16.51 -4.07
CA ALA A 92 3.86 -16.32 -4.19
C ALA A 92 3.32 -16.77 -5.55
N GLY A 93 4.07 -16.53 -6.63
CA GLY A 93 3.73 -17.00 -7.97
C GLY A 93 3.69 -18.53 -8.13
N SER A 94 4.19 -19.29 -7.15
CA SER A 94 4.07 -20.74 -7.11
C SER A 94 2.87 -21.25 -6.30
N ILE A 95 2.18 -20.38 -5.55
CA ILE A 95 1.06 -20.77 -4.68
C ILE A 95 -0.25 -20.82 -5.49
N PRO A 96 -0.98 -21.96 -5.53
CA PRO A 96 -2.19 -22.11 -6.35
C PRO A 96 -3.24 -21.01 -6.20
N VAL A 97 -3.57 -20.60 -4.97
CA VAL A 97 -4.60 -19.55 -4.74
C VAL A 97 -4.18 -18.18 -5.27
N MET A 98 -2.88 -17.86 -5.24
CA MET A 98 -2.36 -16.63 -5.82
C MET A 98 -2.52 -16.66 -7.34
N ARG A 99 -2.16 -17.79 -7.97
CA ARG A 99 -2.27 -17.99 -9.42
C ARG A 99 -3.71 -17.98 -9.94
N SER A 100 -4.68 -18.36 -9.11
CA SER A 100 -6.10 -18.24 -9.48
C SER A 100 -6.65 -16.82 -9.36
N PHE A 101 -5.96 -15.94 -8.62
CA PHE A 101 -6.40 -14.57 -8.35
C PHE A 101 -5.69 -13.54 -9.24
N TYR A 102 -4.40 -13.78 -9.54
CA TYR A 102 -3.56 -12.90 -10.35
C TYR A 102 -3.38 -13.44 -11.77
N PRO A 103 -3.25 -12.56 -12.79
CA PRO A 103 -3.28 -11.11 -12.68
C PRO A 103 -4.68 -10.54 -12.39
N VAL A 104 -4.74 -9.49 -11.57
CA VAL A 104 -6.01 -8.85 -11.20
C VAL A 104 -6.64 -8.23 -12.44
N GLY A 105 -7.80 -8.70 -12.89
CA GLY A 105 -8.44 -8.18 -14.10
C GLY A 105 -7.99 -8.86 -15.40
N GLY A 106 -7.27 -9.99 -15.31
CA GLY A 106 -7.04 -10.92 -16.42
C GLY A 106 -5.64 -10.87 -17.02
N VAL A 107 -5.34 -11.89 -17.84
CA VAL A 107 -4.03 -12.07 -18.50
C VAL A 107 -3.95 -11.19 -19.75
N HIS A 108 -2.82 -10.50 -19.92
CA HIS A 108 -2.56 -9.63 -21.07
C HIS A 108 -1.61 -10.31 -22.05
N SER A 109 -2.07 -10.59 -23.26
CA SER A 109 -1.28 -11.30 -24.30
C SER A 109 -0.34 -10.40 -25.09
N THR A 110 -0.44 -9.07 -24.92
CA THR A 110 0.41 -8.09 -25.61
C THR A 110 1.23 -7.27 -24.61
N ALA A 111 2.44 -6.89 -25.02
CA ALA A 111 3.30 -6.03 -24.20
C ALA A 111 2.64 -4.68 -23.87
N LEU A 112 1.87 -4.10 -24.81
CA LEU A 112 1.16 -2.85 -24.59
C LEU A 112 0.00 -3.02 -23.57
N GLY A 113 -0.74 -4.13 -23.66
CA GLY A 113 -1.79 -4.45 -22.67
C GLY A 113 -1.22 -4.60 -21.27
N PHE A 114 -0.11 -5.33 -21.14
CA PHE A 114 0.59 -5.49 -19.87
C PHE A 114 1.13 -4.15 -19.33
N ALA A 115 1.73 -3.31 -20.19
CA ALA A 115 2.20 -1.99 -19.78
C ALA A 115 1.06 -1.08 -19.28
N GLY A 116 -0.09 -1.08 -19.99
CA GLY A 116 -1.28 -0.36 -19.56
C GLY A 116 -1.82 -0.86 -18.22
N HIS A 117 -1.79 -2.18 -18.00
CA HIS A 117 -2.14 -2.79 -16.73
C HIS A 117 -1.21 -2.34 -15.60
N GLN A 118 0.11 -2.40 -15.80
CA GLN A 118 1.09 -1.96 -14.81
C GLN A 118 1.01 -0.47 -14.50
N PHE A 119 0.62 0.35 -15.47
CA PHE A 119 0.39 1.78 -15.25
C PHE A 119 -0.80 2.05 -14.32
N GLN A 120 -1.89 1.30 -14.47
CA GLN A 120 -3.02 1.39 -13.54
C GLN A 120 -2.63 0.90 -12.15
N GLN A 121 -1.91 -0.24 -12.07
CA GLN A 121 -1.41 -0.76 -10.81
C GLN A 121 -0.43 0.19 -10.11
N PHE A 122 0.37 0.96 -10.86
CA PHE A 122 1.24 1.98 -10.28
C PHE A 122 0.43 2.97 -9.43
N PHE A 123 -0.69 3.48 -9.92
CA PHE A 123 -1.54 4.38 -9.13
C PHE A 123 -2.19 3.68 -7.94
N LEU A 124 -2.53 2.39 -8.06
CA LEU A 124 -3.00 1.60 -6.92
C LEU A 124 -1.95 1.52 -5.82
N ALA A 125 -0.72 1.15 -6.15
CA ALA A 125 0.39 1.15 -5.20
C ALA A 125 0.62 2.54 -4.64
N PHE A 126 0.79 3.53 -5.52
CA PHE A 126 1.17 4.88 -5.10
C PHE A 126 0.15 5.50 -4.15
N GLY A 127 -1.15 5.47 -4.47
CA GLY A 127 -2.18 5.98 -3.55
C GLY A 127 -2.26 5.18 -2.25
N THR A 128 -2.06 3.86 -2.31
CA THR A 128 -2.01 3.02 -1.10
C THR A 128 -0.84 3.42 -0.20
N GLU A 129 0.35 3.60 -0.76
CA GLU A 129 1.53 3.98 0.01
C GLU A 129 1.47 5.43 0.50
N VAL A 130 0.90 6.37 -0.26
CA VAL A 130 0.67 7.73 0.25
C VAL A 130 -0.19 7.68 1.52
N PHE A 131 -1.25 6.88 1.53
CA PHE A 131 -2.11 6.79 2.71
C PHE A 131 -1.44 6.08 3.89
N TYR A 132 -1.00 4.83 3.70
CA TYR A 132 -0.52 4.05 4.83
C TYR A 132 0.90 4.44 5.26
N ARG A 133 1.79 4.78 4.32
CA ARG A 133 3.20 5.09 4.61
C ARG A 133 3.43 6.58 4.74
N GLY A 134 2.72 7.40 3.96
CA GLY A 134 2.74 8.85 4.11
C GLY A 134 1.93 9.28 5.33
N VAL A 135 0.61 9.31 5.19
CA VAL A 135 -0.33 9.85 6.19
C VAL A 135 -0.21 9.14 7.54
N LEU A 136 -0.21 7.80 7.54
CA LEU A 136 -0.25 7.00 8.77
C LEU A 136 1.13 6.60 9.31
N CYS A 137 2.24 7.03 8.70
CA CYS A 137 3.58 6.72 9.21
C CYS A 137 4.56 7.91 9.12
N VAL A 138 5.04 8.28 7.93
CA VAL A 138 6.06 9.33 7.73
C VAL A 138 5.59 10.68 8.24
N TRP A 139 4.34 11.08 7.97
CA TRP A 139 3.83 12.38 8.41
C TRP A 139 3.65 12.47 9.91
N ILE A 140 3.45 11.34 10.60
CA ILE A 140 3.33 11.29 12.05
C ILE A 140 4.61 10.79 12.73
N SER A 141 5.75 10.77 12.02
CA SER A 141 7.04 10.28 12.51
C SER A 141 7.52 10.91 13.82
N GLY A 142 6.97 12.09 14.16
CA GLY A 142 7.17 12.77 15.45
C GLY A 142 6.74 11.98 16.69
N ILE A 143 5.92 10.93 16.56
CA ILE A 143 5.63 9.98 17.67
C ILE A 143 6.73 8.92 17.85
N GLY A 144 7.83 9.04 17.11
CA GLY A 144 8.95 8.11 17.09
C GLY A 144 8.63 6.82 16.33
N ARG A 145 9.40 5.77 16.61
CA ARG A 145 9.30 4.46 15.93
C ARG A 145 7.92 3.80 16.03
N ARG A 146 7.06 4.26 16.95
CA ARG A 146 5.68 3.79 17.09
C ARG A 146 4.81 4.13 15.88
N ALA A 147 5.20 5.11 15.06
CA ALA A 147 4.52 5.45 13.81
C ALA A 147 4.33 4.24 12.88
N VAL A 148 5.31 3.33 12.86
CA VAL A 148 5.30 2.09 12.07
C VAL A 148 4.17 1.13 12.48
N LEU A 149 3.62 1.29 13.69
CA LEU A 149 2.59 0.39 14.26
C LEU A 149 1.17 0.97 14.15
N VAL A 150 0.98 2.11 13.49
CA VAL A 150 -0.34 2.76 13.40
C VAL A 150 -1.24 2.09 12.36
N SER A 151 -0.69 1.68 11.22
CA SER A 151 -1.42 1.12 10.08
C SER A 151 -1.61 -0.42 10.02
N PRO A 152 -0.85 -1.31 10.69
CA PRO A 152 -0.88 -2.74 10.34
C PRO A 152 -2.25 -3.40 10.39
N VAL A 153 -3.05 -3.08 11.42
CA VAL A 153 -4.40 -3.65 11.58
C VAL A 153 -5.36 -3.16 10.50
N VAL A 154 -5.35 -1.86 10.21
CA VAL A 154 -6.23 -1.27 9.20
C VAL A 154 -5.79 -1.64 7.78
N TYR A 155 -4.49 -1.85 7.56
CA TYR A 155 -3.95 -2.37 6.31
C TYR A 155 -4.39 -3.83 6.10
N ALA A 156 -4.31 -4.67 7.13
CA ALA A 156 -4.77 -6.05 7.04
C ALA A 156 -6.28 -6.17 6.83
N ALA A 157 -7.08 -5.31 7.49
CA ALA A 157 -8.52 -5.24 7.27
C ALA A 157 -8.87 -4.96 5.80
N ARG A 158 -8.05 -4.18 5.09
CA ARG A 158 -8.23 -3.91 3.65
C ARG A 158 -7.98 -5.12 2.75
N HIS A 159 -7.24 -6.10 3.27
CA HIS A 159 -6.91 -7.36 2.59
C HIS A 159 -7.89 -8.49 2.91
N VAL A 160 -8.92 -8.24 3.73
CA VAL A 160 -10.00 -9.21 3.95
C VAL A 160 -10.69 -9.54 2.60
N GLY A 161 -10.84 -10.84 2.34
CA GLY A 161 -11.39 -11.37 1.08
C GLY A 161 -10.38 -11.56 -0.04
N LYS A 162 -9.11 -11.18 0.16
CA LYS A 162 -8.01 -11.51 -0.76
C LYS A 162 -7.43 -12.90 -0.46
N PRO A 163 -6.58 -13.47 -1.33
CA PRO A 163 -5.94 -14.76 -1.07
C PRO A 163 -5.26 -14.82 0.30
N GLY A 164 -5.32 -15.98 0.95
CA GLY A 164 -4.78 -16.23 2.28
C GLY A 164 -3.34 -15.72 2.51
N PRO A 165 -2.37 -15.99 1.61
CA PRO A 165 -1.01 -15.45 1.75
C PRO A 165 -0.96 -13.91 1.80
N GLU A 166 -1.78 -13.24 0.97
CA GLU A 166 -1.83 -11.78 0.89
C GLU A 166 -2.45 -11.18 2.16
N PHE A 167 -3.53 -11.79 2.67
CA PHE A 167 -4.15 -11.38 3.93
C PHE A 167 -3.21 -11.59 5.12
N LEU A 168 -2.65 -12.78 5.31
CA LEU A 168 -1.77 -13.10 6.43
C LEU A 168 -0.45 -12.30 6.38
N GLY A 169 0.08 -12.06 5.18
CA GLY A 169 1.31 -11.30 4.96
C GLY A 169 1.13 -9.78 5.07
N SER A 170 -0.10 -9.26 4.97
CA SER A 170 -0.35 -7.82 4.87
C SER A 170 0.09 -7.02 6.10
N ALA A 171 -0.26 -7.43 7.33
CA ALA A 171 0.12 -6.70 8.54
C ALA A 171 1.64 -6.73 8.80
N PRO A 172 2.33 -7.88 8.69
CA PRO A 172 3.80 -7.91 8.77
C PRO A 172 4.47 -7.08 7.68
N ALA A 173 3.97 -7.14 6.44
CA ALA A 173 4.48 -6.33 5.33
C ALA A 173 4.32 -4.83 5.62
N ASP A 174 3.19 -4.40 6.18
CA ASP A 174 2.93 -3.02 6.60
C ASP A 174 4.00 -2.51 7.57
N VAL A 175 4.31 -3.29 8.61
CA VAL A 175 5.36 -2.96 9.58
C VAL A 175 6.73 -2.86 8.91
N VAL A 176 7.07 -3.82 8.03
CA VAL A 176 8.37 -3.81 7.34
C VAL A 176 8.48 -2.58 6.44
N PHE A 177 7.47 -2.31 5.63
CA PHE A 177 7.45 -1.20 4.67
C PHE A 177 7.53 0.14 5.42
N GLY A 178 6.68 0.32 6.44
CA GLY A 178 6.72 1.49 7.30
C GLY A 178 8.06 1.68 8.01
N ALA A 179 8.73 0.59 8.43
CA ALA A 179 10.04 0.66 9.07
C ALA A 179 11.17 1.14 8.13
N PHE A 180 11.06 0.86 6.83
CA PHE A 180 11.98 1.34 5.80
C PHE A 180 11.70 2.80 5.48
N ASP A 181 10.43 3.15 5.26
CA ASP A 181 10.03 4.52 4.92
C ASP A 181 10.28 5.49 6.08
N TYR A 182 10.02 5.08 7.32
CA TYR A 182 10.35 5.86 8.53
C TYR A 182 11.86 6.14 8.64
N ARG A 183 12.71 5.18 8.26
CA ARG A 183 14.18 5.36 8.29
C ARG A 183 14.70 6.17 7.10
N ALA A 184 14.03 6.06 5.96
CA ALA A 184 14.33 6.81 4.75
C ALA A 184 13.80 8.26 4.81
N ASP A 185 12.82 8.52 5.67
CA ASP A 185 12.00 9.75 5.70
C ASP A 185 11.33 10.02 4.33
N SER A 186 10.90 8.94 3.68
CA SER A 186 10.37 8.96 2.32
C SER A 186 9.52 7.73 2.08
N ILE A 187 8.41 7.86 1.34
CA ILE A 187 7.52 6.76 0.96
C ILE A 187 8.00 6.04 -0.31
N VAL A 188 9.03 6.57 -0.98
CA VAL A 188 9.55 6.04 -2.25
C VAL A 188 9.96 4.56 -2.16
N PRO A 189 10.60 4.07 -1.08
CA PRO A 189 10.93 2.64 -0.97
C PRO A 189 9.70 1.75 -1.12
N SER A 190 8.64 2.03 -0.35
CA SER A 190 7.42 1.22 -0.44
C SER A 190 6.65 1.41 -1.75
N VAL A 191 6.60 2.62 -2.31
CA VAL A 191 5.93 2.85 -3.63
C VAL A 191 6.55 1.97 -4.71
N VAL A 192 7.89 1.98 -4.79
CA VAL A 192 8.63 1.19 -5.78
C VAL A 192 8.41 -0.30 -5.52
N VAL A 193 8.59 -0.73 -4.27
CA VAL A 193 8.52 -2.15 -3.92
C VAL A 193 7.13 -2.73 -4.10
N HIS A 194 6.08 -2.00 -3.72
CA HIS A 194 4.71 -2.46 -3.89
C HIS A 194 4.36 -2.57 -5.38
N TRP A 195 4.71 -1.56 -6.19
CA TRP A 195 4.45 -1.60 -7.63
C TRP A 195 5.21 -2.73 -8.33
N LEU A 196 6.51 -2.88 -8.06
CA LEU A 196 7.31 -3.98 -8.60
C LEU A 196 6.82 -5.33 -8.09
N GLY A 197 6.38 -5.40 -6.83
CA GLY A 197 5.81 -6.60 -6.23
C GLY A 197 4.56 -7.09 -6.94
N MET A 198 3.63 -6.19 -7.27
CA MET A 198 2.46 -6.54 -8.08
C MET A 198 2.86 -6.98 -9.49
N ALA A 199 3.78 -6.27 -10.14
CA ALA A 199 4.29 -6.63 -11.46
C ALA A 199 4.92 -8.03 -11.50
N LEU A 200 5.74 -8.35 -10.50
CA LEU A 200 6.38 -9.65 -10.37
C LEU A 200 5.36 -10.75 -10.07
N THR A 201 4.38 -10.47 -9.22
CA THR A 201 3.31 -11.43 -8.90
C THR A 201 2.51 -11.77 -10.15
N ASP A 202 2.09 -10.77 -10.93
CA ASP A 202 1.38 -10.99 -12.20
C ASP A 202 2.21 -11.81 -13.18
N TYR A 203 3.49 -11.47 -13.32
CA TYR A 203 4.41 -12.20 -14.18
C TYR A 203 4.57 -13.65 -13.76
N PHE A 204 4.92 -13.91 -12.49
CA PHE A 204 5.18 -15.28 -12.01
C PHE A 204 3.91 -16.13 -11.95
N CYS A 205 2.73 -15.54 -11.74
CA CYS A 205 1.46 -16.24 -11.85
C CYS A 205 1.10 -16.61 -13.29
N SER A 206 1.64 -15.88 -14.28
CA SER A 206 1.36 -16.09 -15.71
C SER A 206 2.30 -17.09 -16.41
N VAL A 207 3.38 -17.49 -15.75
CA VAL A 207 4.35 -18.49 -16.25
C VAL A 207 4.34 -19.75 -15.37
N ASP A 208 5.04 -20.80 -15.78
CA ASP A 208 5.15 -22.02 -14.97
C ASP A 208 5.72 -21.72 -13.57
N PRO A 209 5.16 -22.36 -12.52
CA PRO A 209 5.59 -22.09 -11.15
C PRO A 209 7.06 -22.48 -10.95
N VAL A 210 7.83 -21.59 -10.32
CA VAL A 210 9.25 -21.83 -10.00
C VAL A 210 9.40 -22.94 -8.95
N PHE A 211 8.46 -23.03 -8.01
CA PHE A 211 8.48 -23.99 -6.90
C PHE A 211 7.15 -24.76 -6.77
N PRO A 212 6.76 -25.61 -7.73
CA PRO A 212 5.42 -26.22 -7.76
C PRO A 212 5.09 -27.01 -6.50
N VAL A 213 6.00 -27.86 -6.04
CA VAL A 213 5.79 -28.72 -4.86
C VAL A 213 5.69 -27.90 -3.57
N LEU A 214 6.56 -26.90 -3.40
CA LEU A 214 6.55 -26.04 -2.21
C LEU A 214 5.33 -25.12 -2.19
N GLY A 215 4.91 -24.61 -3.35
CA GLY A 215 3.72 -23.78 -3.49
C GLY A 215 2.43 -24.50 -3.08
N SER A 216 2.26 -25.76 -3.50
CA SER A 216 1.13 -26.60 -3.07
C SER A 216 1.15 -26.86 -1.56
N ARG A 217 2.31 -27.20 -0.99
CA ARG A 217 2.43 -27.41 0.46
C ARG A 217 2.14 -26.14 1.27
N ALA A 218 2.59 -24.98 0.79
CA ALA A 218 2.29 -23.71 1.43
C ALA A 218 0.79 -23.40 1.41
N GLN A 219 0.09 -23.69 0.30
CA GLN A 219 -1.36 -23.56 0.21
C GLN A 219 -2.06 -24.45 1.25
N GLU A 220 -1.68 -25.72 1.37
CA GLU A 220 -2.26 -26.64 2.36
C GLU A 220 -2.09 -26.12 3.80
N LEU A 221 -0.89 -25.65 4.13
CA LEU A 221 -0.60 -25.08 5.44
C LEU A 221 -1.43 -23.82 5.73
N ILE A 222 -1.58 -22.92 4.74
CA ILE A 222 -2.38 -21.70 4.88
C ILE A 222 -3.86 -22.02 5.06
N VAL A 223 -4.40 -22.95 4.29
CA VAL A 223 -5.78 -23.44 4.46
C VAL A 223 -5.96 -24.03 5.85
N GLY A 224 -4.99 -24.85 6.32
CA GLY A 224 -4.99 -25.41 7.67
C GLY A 224 -5.01 -24.35 8.77
N ILE A 225 -4.19 -23.29 8.65
CA ILE A 225 -4.18 -22.16 9.59
C ILE A 225 -5.52 -21.43 9.58
N LEU A 226 -6.06 -21.12 8.40
CA LEU A 226 -7.32 -20.37 8.28
C LEU A 226 -8.54 -21.16 8.74
N ALA A 227 -8.52 -22.49 8.67
CA ALA A 227 -9.61 -23.35 9.14
C ALA A 227 -9.73 -23.43 10.67
N VAL A 228 -8.73 -22.93 11.42
CA VAL A 228 -8.75 -22.89 12.89
C VAL A 228 -9.45 -21.63 13.43
N PHE A 229 -9.72 -20.64 12.58
CA PHE A 229 -10.35 -19.37 12.92
C PHE A 229 -11.73 -19.22 12.27
#